data_AF-A0A914RL65-F1
#
_entry.id   AF-A0A914RL65-F1
#
_cell.length_a   1.000
_cell.length_b   1.000
_cell.length_c   1.000
_cell.angle_alpha   90.00
_cell.angle_beta   90.00
_cell.angle_gamma   90.00
#
_symmetry.space_group_name_H-M   'P 1'
#
loop_
_entity.id
_entity.type
_entity.pdbx_description
1 polymer ?
#
loop_
_entity_poly.entity_id
_entity_poly.type
_entity_poly.pdbx_seq_one_letter_code
_entity_poly.pdbx_strand_id
1 'polypeptide(L)'
;MTWKELQMQLDPLPETEFIQFVAVSVDAPKIAFPRAYFVFKNDEDIITFRDRFNGYVFIDSQGSESMGLVELAPNPKEKRRTREEERRARLQRLYDKEQREKAERNETKKITEFRNSKFERSALKEKSNDR
;
A
#
# COMPACT_ATOMS: atom_id res chain seq x y z
N MET A 1 14.91 -30.02 -12.51
CA MET A 1 13.85 -29.81 -11.49
C MET A 1 12.52 -29.32 -12.08
N THR A 2 11.44 -30.06 -11.87
CA THR A 2 10.03 -29.75 -12.18
C THR A 2 9.27 -29.27 -10.94
N TRP A 3 8.07 -28.68 -11.12
CA TRP A 3 7.24 -28.26 -9.99
C TRP A 3 6.89 -29.42 -9.04
N LYS A 4 6.55 -30.59 -9.58
CA LYS A 4 6.16 -31.76 -8.78
C LYS A 4 7.30 -32.26 -7.90
N GLU A 5 8.51 -32.34 -8.45
CA GLU A 5 9.71 -32.75 -7.71
C GLU A 5 10.07 -31.74 -6.61
N LEU A 6 9.92 -30.44 -6.91
CA LEU A 6 10.11 -29.39 -5.92
C LEU A 6 9.07 -29.51 -4.80
N GLN A 7 7.79 -29.67 -5.13
CA GLN A 7 6.70 -29.78 -4.16
C GLN A 7 6.92 -30.96 -3.20
N MET A 8 7.38 -32.11 -3.70
CA MET A 8 7.72 -33.27 -2.86
C MET A 8 8.82 -32.97 -1.84
N GLN A 9 9.81 -32.15 -2.22
CA GLN A 9 10.91 -31.77 -1.32
C GLN A 9 10.54 -30.64 -0.35
N LEU A 10 9.53 -29.83 -0.70
CA LEU A 10 9.03 -28.78 0.18
C LEU A 10 8.07 -29.30 1.25
N ASP A 11 7.59 -30.54 1.14
CA ASP A 11 6.57 -31.06 2.05
C ASP A 11 7.05 -31.18 3.52
N PRO A 12 6.18 -30.87 4.50
CA PRO A 12 4.89 -30.21 4.32
C PRO A 12 5.07 -28.72 3.98
N LEU A 13 4.43 -28.26 2.90
CA LEU A 13 4.41 -26.84 2.55
C LEU A 13 3.37 -26.10 3.43
N PRO A 14 3.72 -24.93 3.99
CA PRO A 14 2.76 -24.11 4.74
C PRO A 14 1.56 -23.65 3.88
N GLU A 15 0.54 -23.10 4.54
CA GLU A 15 -0.65 -22.63 3.82
C GLU A 15 -0.35 -21.35 3.02
N THR A 16 -0.52 -21.44 1.69
CA THR A 16 -0.22 -20.34 0.75
C THR A 16 -1.47 -19.86 0.04
N GLU A 17 -1.60 -18.54 -0.12
CA GLU A 17 -2.63 -17.90 -0.93
C GLU A 17 -2.34 -17.96 -2.42
N PHE A 18 -1.05 -17.98 -2.78
CA PHE A 18 -0.61 -17.97 -4.16
C PHE A 18 0.71 -18.73 -4.30
N ILE A 19 0.78 -19.53 -5.36
CA ILE A 19 1.99 -20.22 -5.79
C ILE A 19 2.15 -20.01 -7.29
N GLN A 20 3.36 -19.65 -7.72
CA GLN A 20 3.73 -19.63 -9.13
C GLN A 20 5.11 -20.25 -9.33
N PHE A 21 5.18 -21.33 -10.10
CA PHE A 21 6.43 -21.93 -10.53
C PHE A 21 6.80 -21.47 -11.94
N VAL A 22 8.05 -21.06 -12.12
CA VAL A 22 8.64 -20.64 -13.39
C VAL A 22 9.78 -21.60 -13.72
N ALA A 23 9.54 -22.49 -14.68
CA ALA A 23 10.57 -23.36 -15.22
C ALA A 23 11.58 -22.58 -16.08
N VAL A 24 12.77 -23.16 -16.25
CA VAL A 24 13.76 -22.63 -17.18
C VAL A 24 13.32 -22.95 -18.62
N SER A 25 13.22 -21.93 -19.48
CA SER A 25 12.92 -22.12 -20.90
C SER A 25 14.17 -22.60 -21.66
N VAL A 26 13.97 -23.29 -22.77
CA VAL A 26 15.05 -23.77 -23.64
C VAL A 26 15.90 -22.62 -24.20
N ASP A 27 15.26 -21.46 -24.43
CA ASP A 27 15.90 -20.24 -24.93
C ASP A 27 16.58 -19.41 -23.82
N ALA A 28 16.57 -19.88 -22.58
CA ALA A 28 17.14 -19.14 -21.46
C ALA A 28 18.68 -19.08 -21.55
N PRO A 29 19.32 -18.04 -20.98
CA PRO A 29 20.77 -17.98 -20.85
C PRO A 29 21.33 -19.24 -20.20
N LYS A 30 22.60 -19.58 -20.50
CA LYS A 30 23.30 -20.75 -19.94
C LYS A 30 23.26 -20.86 -18.41
N ILE A 31 23.02 -19.76 -17.71
CA ILE A 31 22.86 -19.70 -16.25
C ILE A 31 21.43 -19.24 -15.96
N ALA A 32 20.49 -20.19 -16.01
CA ALA A 32 19.10 -19.97 -15.66
C ALA A 32 18.63 -21.08 -14.73
N PHE A 33 17.95 -20.70 -13.66
CA PHE A 33 17.45 -21.61 -12.64
C PHE A 33 15.93 -21.48 -12.54
N PRO A 34 15.22 -22.57 -12.23
CA PRO A 34 13.79 -22.50 -11.98
C PRO A 34 13.53 -21.68 -10.71
N ARG A 35 12.39 -21.00 -10.65
CA ARG A 35 12.01 -20.15 -9.52
C ARG A 35 10.58 -20.45 -9.10
N ALA A 36 10.29 -20.33 -7.82
CA ALA A 36 8.94 -20.45 -7.29
C ALA A 36 8.62 -19.22 -6.43
N TYR A 37 7.45 -18.64 -6.64
CA TYR A 37 6.94 -17.52 -5.85
C TYR A 37 5.82 -18.03 -4.96
N PHE A 38 5.90 -17.68 -3.67
CA PHE A 38 4.92 -18.04 -2.67
C PHE A 38 4.37 -16.76 -2.03
N VAL A 39 3.06 -16.74 -1.79
CA VAL A 39 2.43 -15.79 -0.85
C VAL A 39 1.88 -16.64 0.28
N PHE A 40 2.52 -16.57 1.43
CA PHE A 40 2.08 -17.25 2.65
C PHE A 40 0.97 -16.47 3.32
N LYS A 41 0.08 -17.16 4.05
CA LYS A 41 -0.98 -16.50 4.83
C LYS A 41 -0.45 -15.83 6.09
N ASN A 42 0.57 -16.43 6.73
CA ASN A 42 1.15 -15.93 7.98
C ASN A 42 2.62 -15.55 7.77
N ASP A 43 3.05 -14.48 8.42
CA ASP A 43 4.45 -14.02 8.35
C ASP A 43 5.43 -14.98 9.05
N GLU A 44 4.97 -15.72 10.08
CA GLU A 44 5.78 -16.73 10.77
C GLU A 44 6.17 -17.90 9.86
N ASP A 45 5.29 -18.26 8.91
CA ASP A 45 5.55 -19.28 7.92
C ASP A 45 6.64 -18.84 6.94
N ILE A 46 6.75 -17.54 6.64
CA ILE A 46 7.81 -16.98 5.79
C ILE A 46 9.18 -17.20 6.44
N ILE A 47 9.29 -16.88 7.74
CA ILE A 47 10.54 -17.01 8.50
C ILE A 47 10.94 -18.49 8.57
N THR A 48 10.00 -19.36 8.95
CA THR A 48 10.24 -20.80 9.06
C THR A 48 10.63 -21.42 7.71
N PHE A 49 9.96 -21.01 6.63
CA PHE A 49 10.27 -21.47 5.28
C PHE A 49 11.67 -21.03 4.85
N ARG A 50 12.04 -19.77 5.09
CA ARG A 50 13.38 -19.25 4.81
C ARG A 50 14.44 -20.03 5.57
N ASP A 51 14.27 -20.23 6.88
CA ASP A 51 15.28 -20.87 7.71
C ASP A 51 15.50 -22.34 7.35
N ARG A 52 14.45 -23.01 6.85
CA ARG A 52 14.52 -24.39 6.38
C ARG A 52 15.14 -24.53 4.99
N PHE A 53 14.79 -23.65 4.05
CA PHE A 53 15.07 -23.87 2.63
C PHE A 53 16.13 -22.93 2.04
N ASN A 54 16.52 -21.86 2.74
CA ASN A 54 17.62 -21.01 2.28
C ASN A 54 18.95 -21.75 2.46
N GLY A 55 19.64 -22.05 1.37
CA GLY A 55 20.84 -22.88 1.35
C GLY A 55 20.58 -24.38 1.29
N TYR A 56 19.31 -24.82 1.28
CA TYR A 56 18.96 -26.25 1.17
C TYR A 56 19.35 -26.79 -0.22
N VAL A 57 19.96 -27.97 -0.28
CA VAL A 57 20.35 -28.60 -1.55
C VAL A 57 19.20 -29.46 -2.05
N PHE A 58 18.59 -29.03 -3.14
CA PHE A 58 17.56 -29.79 -3.85
C PHE A 58 18.20 -30.74 -4.86
N ILE A 59 17.62 -31.93 -4.98
CA ILE A 59 18.09 -32.96 -5.91
C ILE A 59 16.94 -33.29 -6.87
N ASP A 60 17.17 -33.19 -8.17
CA ASP A 60 16.15 -33.58 -9.16
C ASP A 60 16.22 -35.07 -9.54
N SER A 61 15.28 -35.54 -10.37
CA SER A 61 15.26 -36.94 -10.84
C SER A 61 16.50 -37.37 -11.62
N GLN A 62 17.31 -36.43 -12.13
CA GLN A 62 18.57 -36.73 -12.81
C GLN A 62 19.76 -36.78 -11.83
N GLY A 63 19.51 -36.59 -10.54
CA GLY A 63 20.55 -36.50 -9.51
C GLY A 63 21.32 -35.17 -9.53
N SER A 64 20.80 -34.14 -10.22
CA SER A 64 21.45 -32.84 -10.24
C SER A 64 21.15 -32.09 -8.95
N GLU A 65 22.21 -31.65 -8.27
CA GLU A 65 22.13 -30.87 -7.04
C GLU A 65 22.01 -29.37 -7.35
N SER A 66 21.14 -28.68 -6.62
CA SER A 66 20.93 -27.23 -6.77
C SER A 66 20.63 -26.61 -5.42
N MET A 67 21.42 -25.61 -5.02
CA MET A 67 21.19 -24.89 -3.77
C MET A 67 20.00 -23.93 -3.90
N GLY A 68 19.08 -23.99 -2.94
CA GLY A 68 17.96 -23.08 -2.82
C GLY A 68 18.38 -21.70 -2.32
N LEU A 69 17.81 -20.66 -2.90
CA LEU A 69 17.88 -19.30 -2.41
C LEU A 69 16.46 -18.84 -2.09
N VAL A 70 16.23 -18.37 -0.86
CA VAL A 70 14.94 -17.81 -0.44
C VAL A 70 15.11 -16.33 -0.17
N GLU A 71 14.47 -15.51 -1.00
CA GLU A 71 14.48 -14.04 -0.88
C GLU A 71 13.06 -13.49 -0.94
N LEU A 72 12.87 -12.28 -0.39
CA LEU A 72 11.60 -11.57 -0.53
C LEU A 72 11.43 -11.12 -1.99
N ALA A 73 10.37 -11.60 -2.63
CA ALA A 73 10.05 -11.21 -3.99
C ALA A 73 9.67 -9.71 -4.05
N PRO A 74 10.06 -8.98 -5.10
CA PRO A 74 9.63 -7.60 -5.29
C PRO A 74 8.12 -7.55 -5.47
N ASN A 75 7.38 -7.19 -4.42
CA ASN A 75 5.92 -7.22 -4.40
C ASN A 75 5.33 -6.07 -5.23
N PRO A 76 4.64 -6.34 -6.36
CA PRO A 76 4.00 -5.29 -7.14
C PRO A 76 2.81 -4.65 -6.42
N LYS A 77 2.19 -5.35 -5.46
CA LYS A 77 0.99 -4.90 -4.74
C LYS A 77 1.30 -3.94 -3.59
N GLU A 78 2.48 -4.03 -2.95
CA GLU A 78 2.89 -3.13 -1.85
C GLU A 78 2.88 -1.65 -2.28
N LYS A 79 3.41 -1.36 -3.47
CA LYS A 79 3.47 0.00 -4.03
C LYS A 79 2.09 0.60 -4.31
N ARG A 80 1.03 -0.21 -4.36
CA ARG A 80 -0.35 0.26 -4.60
C ARG A 80 -1.04 0.69 -3.30
N ARG A 81 -0.74 0.04 -2.16
CA ARG A 81 -1.30 0.42 -0.85
C ARG A 81 -0.84 1.82 -0.42
N THR A 82 0.45 2.13 -0.58
CA THR A 82 0.99 3.47 -0.24
C THR A 82 0.38 4.58 -1.11
N ARG A 83 0.18 4.35 -2.41
CA ARG A 83 -0.34 5.37 -3.33
C ARG A 83 -1.82 5.69 -3.11
N GLU A 84 -2.64 4.70 -2.76
CA GLU A 84 -4.05 4.94 -2.45
C GLU A 84 -4.24 5.64 -1.10
N GLU A 85 -3.47 5.25 -0.08
CA GLU A 85 -3.45 5.92 1.21
C GLU A 85 -2.99 7.37 1.09
N GLU A 86 -1.92 7.62 0.32
CA GLU A 86 -1.42 8.98 0.07
C GLU A 86 -2.45 9.83 -0.70
N ARG A 87 -3.18 9.23 -1.64
CA ARG A 87 -4.29 9.90 -2.35
C ARG A 87 -5.43 10.25 -1.39
N ARG A 88 -5.82 9.34 -0.49
CA ARG A 88 -6.85 9.59 0.53
C ARG A 88 -6.42 10.69 1.50
N ALA A 89 -5.19 10.63 2.00
CA ALA A 89 -4.63 11.65 2.89
C ALA A 89 -4.59 13.04 2.22
N ARG A 90 -4.25 13.10 0.93
CA ARG A 90 -4.28 14.35 0.16
C ARG A 90 -5.70 14.90 0.01
N LEU A 91 -6.68 14.07 -0.28
CA LEU A 91 -8.08 14.48 -0.38
C LEU A 91 -8.62 14.99 0.95
N GLN A 92 -8.29 14.33 2.07
CA GLN A 92 -8.69 14.77 3.40
C GLN A 92 -8.15 16.17 3.72
N ARG A 93 -6.86 16.42 3.45
CA ARG A 93 -6.24 17.74 3.67
C ARG A 93 -6.91 18.85 2.86
N LEU A 94 -7.32 18.56 1.62
CA LEU A 94 -8.01 19.52 0.78
C LEU A 94 -9.41 19.83 1.32
N TYR A 95 -10.14 18.80 1.77
CA TYR A 95 -11.45 18.98 2.39
C TYR A 95 -11.35 19.82 3.67
N ASP A 96 -10.42 19.49 4.57
CA ASP A 96 -10.22 20.23 5.81
C ASP A 96 -9.84 21.70 5.56
N LYS A 97 -9.01 21.95 4.53
CA LYS A 97 -8.65 23.31 4.10
C LYS A 97 -9.88 24.07 3.60
N GLU A 98 -10.71 23.44 2.78
CA GLU A 98 -11.93 24.07 2.26
C GLU A 98 -12.92 24.42 3.40
N GLN A 99 -13.06 23.55 4.40
CA GLN A 99 -13.92 23.83 5.56
C GLN A 99 -13.41 25.02 6.37
N ARG A 100 -12.10 25.13 6.58
CA ARG A 100 -11.48 26.29 7.26
C ARG A 100 -11.72 27.59 6.50
N GLU A 101 -11.48 27.60 5.19
CA GLU A 101 -11.72 28.79 4.36
C GLU A 101 -13.20 29.18 4.34
N LYS A 102 -14.12 28.22 4.32
CA LYS A 102 -15.57 28.50 4.43
C LYS A 102 -15.93 29.07 5.79
N ALA A 103 -15.37 28.54 6.88
CA ALA A 103 -15.58 29.06 8.22
C ALA A 103 -15.08 30.50 8.34
N GLU A 104 -13.86 30.79 7.87
CA GLU A 104 -13.28 32.14 7.87
C GLU A 104 -14.11 33.12 7.03
N ARG A 105 -14.56 32.70 5.84
CA ARG A 105 -15.45 33.53 5.01
C ARG A 105 -16.77 33.82 5.71
N ASN A 106 -17.35 32.84 6.39
CA ASN A 106 -18.60 33.02 7.13
C ASN A 106 -18.42 33.92 8.35
N GLU A 107 -17.32 33.78 9.08
CA GLU A 107 -16.93 34.66 10.19
C GLU A 107 -16.78 36.10 9.69
N THR A 108 -16.05 36.28 8.59
CA THR A 108 -15.83 37.59 7.97
C THR A 108 -17.13 38.23 7.55
N LYS A 109 -18.04 37.46 6.92
CA LYS A 109 -19.39 37.92 6.56
C LYS A 109 -20.17 38.39 7.78
N LYS A 110 -20.22 37.59 8.85
CA LYS A 110 -20.88 37.97 10.11
C LYS A 110 -20.33 39.27 10.69
N ILE A 111 -19.00 39.44 10.71
CA ILE A 111 -18.35 40.65 11.23
C ILE A 111 -18.74 41.87 10.38
N THR A 112 -18.70 41.75 9.05
CA THR A 112 -19.08 42.85 8.15
C THR A 112 -20.56 43.23 8.29
N GLU A 113 -21.44 42.23 8.39
CA GLU A 113 -22.89 42.44 8.55
C GLU A 113 -23.23 43.09 9.89
N PHE A 114 -22.56 42.68 10.97
CA PHE A 114 -22.69 43.32 12.29
C PHE A 114 -22.23 44.78 12.28
N ARG A 115 -21.08 45.07 11.64
CA ARG A 115 -20.58 46.46 11.50
C ARG A 115 -21.55 47.33 10.72
N ASN A 116 -22.09 46.84 9.61
CA ASN A 116 -23.07 47.57 8.79
C ASN A 116 -24.37 47.81 9.57
N SER A 117 -24.87 46.82 10.31
CA SER A 117 -26.06 46.97 11.16
C SER A 117 -25.88 48.03 12.24
N LYS A 118 -24.70 48.08 12.87
CA LYS A 118 -24.37 49.10 13.88
C LYS A 118 -24.33 50.50 13.29
N PHE A 119 -23.76 50.65 12.09
CA PHE A 119 -23.69 51.92 11.36
C PHE A 119 -25.07 52.46 10.97
N GLU A 120 -25.94 51.60 10.43
CA GLU A 120 -27.33 51.95 10.07
C GLU A 120 -28.14 52.40 11.29
N ARG A 121 -28.01 51.71 12.44
CA ARG A 121 -28.70 52.10 13.68
C ARG A 121 -28.25 53.46 14.21
N SER A 122 -26.97 53.82 14.09
CA SER A 122 -26.49 55.16 14.45
C SER A 122 -27.01 56.25 13.52
N ALA A 123 -27.03 56.00 12.21
CA ALA A 123 -27.53 56.97 11.22
C ALA A 123 -29.03 57.27 11.36
N LEU A 124 -29.82 56.28 11.77
CA LEU A 124 -31.25 56.46 12.09
C LEU A 124 -31.46 57.28 13.38
N LYS A 125 -30.55 57.15 14.36
CA LYS A 125 -30.66 57.84 15.65
C LYS A 125 -30.26 59.31 15.57
N GLU A 126 -29.33 59.68 14.69
CA GLU A 126 -29.03 61.09 14.37
C GLU A 126 -30.21 61.75 13.66
N LYS A 127 -30.85 61.09 12.69
CA LYS A 127 -32.00 61.66 11.96
C LYS A 127 -33.26 61.84 12.81
N SER A 128 -33.39 61.16 13.94
CA SER A 128 -34.52 61.31 14.86
C SER A 128 -34.35 62.43 15.90
N ASN A 129 -33.14 62.95 16.09
CA ASN A 129 -32.84 64.00 17.09
C ASN A 129 -32.90 65.43 16.51
N ASP A 130 -33.11 65.58 15.20
CA ASP A 130 -33.18 66.86 14.46
C ASP A 130 -34.63 67.28 14.11
N ARG A 131 -35.64 66.75 14.80
CA ARG A 131 -37.05 67.19 14.72
C ARG A 131 -37.58 67.57 16.08
#